data_AF-A0A933BRL8-F1
#
_entry.id   AF-A0A933BRL8-F1
#
_cell.length_a   1.000
_cell.length_b   1.000
_cell.length_c   1.000
_cell.angle_alpha   90.00
_cell.angle_beta   90.00
_cell.angle_gamma   90.00
#
_symmetry.space_group_name_H-M   'P 1'
#
loop_
_entity.id
_entity.type
_entity.pdbx_description
1 polymer ?
#
loop_
_entity_poly.entity_id
_entity_poly.type
_entity_poly.pdbx_seq_one_letter_code
_entity_poly.pdbx_strand_id
1 'polypeptide(L)' 'MKAVKKLVEVETDKSVTLRSLPFKPGSKVEVIVLPAGEEDIFNFMDKTVKRKKLAPMSLKQIEKVVHSARAGK' A
#
# COMPACT_ATOMS: atom_id res chain seq x y z
N MET A 1 19.58 -16.39 2.02
CA MET A 1 18.40 -16.97 1.34
C MET A 1 18.03 -16.06 0.19
N LYS A 2 17.81 -16.58 -1.04
CA LYS A 2 17.40 -15.77 -2.20
C LYS A 2 15.91 -15.99 -2.48
N ALA A 3 15.07 -15.00 -2.18
CA ALA A 3 13.65 -15.03 -2.51
C ALA A 3 13.42 -14.30 -3.84
N VAL A 4 12.71 -14.93 -4.78
CA VAL A 4 12.30 -14.27 -6.03
C VAL A 4 10.99 -13.54 -5.76
N LYS A 5 11.04 -12.20 -5.68
CA LYS A 5 9.86 -11.36 -5.51
C LYS A 5 9.27 -11.01 -6.88
N LYS A 6 8.13 -11.59 -7.24
CA LYS A 6 7.37 -11.23 -8.43
C LYS A 6 5.99 -10.72 -8.01
N LEU A 7 5.67 -9.47 -8.35
CA LEU A 7 4.35 -8.90 -8.17
C LEU A 7 3.51 -9.28 -9.40
N VAL A 8 2.36 -9.91 -9.17
CA VAL A 8 1.40 -10.24 -10.24
C VAL A 8 0.03 -9.78 -9.77
N GLU A 9 -0.66 -9.06 -10.64
CA GLU A 9 -2.05 -8.66 -10.44
C GLU A 9 -2.96 -9.88 -10.55
N VAL A 10 -3.79 -10.09 -9.52
CA VAL A 10 -4.69 -11.25 -9.40
C VAL A 10 -5.94 -10.98 -10.25
N GLU A 11 -6.17 -11.82 -11.24
CA GLU A 11 -7.38 -11.86 -12.06
C GLU A 11 -8.03 -13.24 -11.93
N THR A 12 -9.33 -13.34 -12.21
CA THR A 12 -10.18 -14.49 -11.86
C THR A 12 -9.71 -15.84 -12.43
N ASP A 13 -8.89 -15.85 -13.50
CA ASP A 13 -8.44 -17.09 -14.16
C ASP A 13 -6.97 -17.03 -14.63
N LYS A 14 -6.10 -16.29 -13.93
CA LYS A 14 -4.71 -16.07 -14.38
C LYS A 14 -3.78 -17.20 -13.93
N SER A 15 -3.17 -17.89 -14.90
CA SER A 15 -2.05 -18.80 -14.64
C SER A 15 -0.71 -18.06 -14.83
N VAL A 16 0.24 -18.28 -13.90
CA VAL A 16 1.57 -17.67 -13.97
C VAL A 16 2.64 -18.74 -14.02
N THR A 17 3.33 -18.83 -15.15
CA THR A 17 4.49 -19.72 -15.30
C THR A 17 5.77 -18.99 -14.89
N LEU A 18 6.44 -19.48 -13.85
CA LEU A 18 7.76 -19.00 -13.43
C LEU A 18 8.86 -19.86 -14.07
N ARG A 19 9.55 -19.31 -15.08
CA ARG A 19 10.54 -20.07 -15.89
C ARG A 19 11.97 -20.09 -15.30
N SER A 20 12.22 -19.38 -14.20
CA SER A 20 13.60 -19.14 -13.72
C SER A 20 13.71 -19.14 -12.19
N LEU A 21 13.16 -20.17 -11.55
CA LEU A 21 13.37 -20.38 -10.13
C LEU A 21 14.81 -20.86 -9.87
N PRO A 22 15.52 -20.35 -8.85
CA PRO A 22 16.89 -20.75 -8.51
C PRO A 22 16.94 -22.12 -7.81
N PHE A 23 16.07 -23.05 -8.20
CA PHE A 23 15.94 -24.38 -7.62
C PHE A 23 16.10 -25.42 -8.74
N LYS A 24 16.74 -26.55 -8.43
CA LYS A 24 16.93 -27.63 -9.41
C LYS A 24 15.57 -28.26 -9.77
N PRO A 25 15.39 -28.78 -10.99
CA PRO A 25 14.20 -29.56 -11.36
C PRO A 25 13.92 -30.68 -10.34
N GLY A 26 12.67 -30.87 -9.94
CA GLY A 26 12.27 -31.85 -8.92
C GLY A 26 12.36 -31.38 -7.46
N SER A 27 12.82 -30.15 -7.21
CA SER A 27 12.83 -29.57 -5.85
C SER A 27 11.41 -29.26 -5.38
N LYS A 28 11.07 -29.67 -4.14
CA LYS A 28 9.85 -29.22 -3.47
C LYS A 28 10.05 -27.78 -2.99
N VAL A 29 9.16 -26.88 -3.38
CA VAL A 29 9.18 -25.47 -2.97
C VAL A 29 7.86 -25.13 -2.29
N GLU A 30 7.94 -24.39 -1.20
CA GLU A 30 6.78 -23.83 -0.53
C GLU A 30 6.48 -22.46 -1.15
N VAL A 31 5.23 -22.26 -1.59
CA VAL A 31 4.78 -21.00 -2.17
C VAL A 31 3.97 -20.26 -1.11
N ILE A 32 4.54 -19.18 -0.59
CA ILE A 32 3.84 -18.30 0.36
C ILE A 32 3.20 -17.18 -0.46
N VAL A 33 1.88 -17.21 -0.58
CA VAL A 33 1.09 -16.14 -1.20
C VAL A 33 0.75 -15.13 -0.11
N LEU A 34 1.33 -13.94 -0.21
CA LEU A 34 0.93 -12.81 0.64
C LEU A 34 -0.14 -12.01 -0.10
N PRO A 35 -1.24 -11.61 0.56
CA PRO A 35 -2.14 -10.63 -0.01
C PRO A 35 -1.33 -9.37 -0.34
N ALA A 36 -1.53 -8.81 -1.54
CA ALA A 36 -1.05 -7.47 -1.83
C ALA A 36 -1.67 -6.56 -0.76
N GLY A 37 -0.80 -5.92 0.02
CA GLY A 37 -1.11 -5.42 1.36
C GLY A 37 -2.39 -4.60 1.46
N GLU A 38 -2.94 -4.63 2.68
CA GLU A 38 -3.92 -3.68 3.18
C GLU A 38 -3.61 -2.27 2.68
N GLU A 39 -4.66 -1.57 2.30
CA GLU A 39 -4.69 -0.21 1.78
C GLU A 39 -3.52 0.65 2.29
N ASP A 40 -2.57 0.99 1.41
CA ASP A 40 -1.44 1.87 1.74
C ASP A 40 -1.95 3.08 2.52
N ILE A 41 -1.26 3.44 3.61
CA ILE A 41 -1.68 4.52 4.50
C ILE A 41 -1.89 5.84 3.72
N PHE A 42 -1.13 6.04 2.64
CA PHE A 42 -1.31 7.16 1.73
C PHE A 42 -2.62 7.05 0.93
N ASN A 43 -2.96 5.87 0.42
CA ASN A 43 -4.24 5.61 -0.27
C ASN A 43 -5.45 5.75 0.66
N PHE A 44 -5.35 5.27 1.89
CA PHE A 44 -6.40 5.42 2.91
C PHE A 44 -6.61 6.90 3.27
N MET A 45 -5.51 7.64 3.44
CA MET A 45 -5.55 9.07 3.74
C MET A 45 -6.17 9.86 2.60
N ASP A 46 -5.76 9.59 1.35
CA ASP A 46 -6.33 10.20 0.15
C ASP A 46 -7.84 9.92 0.01
N LYS A 47 -8.27 8.68 0.22
CA LYS A 47 -9.70 8.31 0.24
C LYS A 47 -10.45 9.07 1.33
N THR A 48 -9.86 9.20 2.51
CA THR A 48 -10.47 9.90 3.64
C THR A 48 -10.60 11.40 3.39
N VAL A 49 -9.57 12.04 2.83
CA VAL A 49 -9.57 13.46 2.43
C VAL A 49 -10.67 13.73 1.40
N LYS A 50 -10.76 12.89 0.34
CA LYS A 50 -11.82 13.00 -0.68
C LYS A 50 -13.22 12.81 -0.09
N ARG A 51 -13.43 11.76 0.71
CA ARG A 51 -14.73 11.44 1.34
C ARG A 51 -15.20 12.54 2.27
N LYS A 52 -14.31 13.06 3.12
CA LYS A 52 -14.63 14.12 4.09
C LYS A 52 -14.58 15.52 3.48
N LYS A 53 -14.29 15.65 2.18
CA LYS A 53 -14.13 16.93 1.47
C LYS A 53 -13.20 17.89 2.22
N LEU A 54 -12.11 17.36 2.79
CA LEU A 54 -11.14 18.17 3.49
C LEU A 54 -10.41 19.05 2.47
N ALA A 55 -10.48 20.37 2.66
CA ALA A 55 -9.75 21.29 1.82
C ALA A 55 -8.25 21.05 2.01
N PRO A 56 -7.45 20.97 0.93
CA PRO A 56 -6.00 20.93 1.06
C PRO A 56 -5.54 22.22 1.74
N MET A 57 -4.81 22.07 2.83
CA MET A 57 -4.25 23.19 3.60
C MET A 57 -2.73 23.10 3.58
N SER A 58 -2.10 24.25 3.37
CA SER A 58 -0.66 24.42 3.60
C SER A 58 -0.34 24.38 5.11
N LEU A 59 0.92 24.08 5.44
CA LEU A 59 1.38 24.06 6.83
C LEU A 59 1.10 25.37 7.58
N LYS A 60 1.25 26.53 6.91
CA LYS A 60 0.93 27.85 7.49
C LYS A 60 -0.55 28.00 7.83
N GLN A 61 -1.44 27.42 7.01
CA GLN A 61 -2.88 27.43 7.27
C GLN A 61 -3.24 26.53 8.46
N ILE A 62 -2.62 25.36 8.56
CA ILE A 62 -2.78 24.45 9.70
C ILE A 62 -2.30 25.13 10.99
N GLU A 63 -1.11 25.73 10.95
CA GLU A 63 -0.54 26.49 12.06
C GLU A 63 -1.49 27.60 12.53
N LYS A 64 -2.04 28.39 11.61
CA LYS A 64 -3.03 29.44 11.94
C LYS A 64 -4.28 28.89 12.64
N VAL A 65 -4.82 27.75 12.16
CA VAL A 65 -5.99 27.09 12.77
C VAL A 65 -5.67 26.58 14.18
N VAL A 66 -4.50 25.97 14.38
CA VAL A 66 -4.06 25.47 15.68
C VAL A 66 -3.85 26.61 16.66
N HIS A 67 -3.22 27.70 16.23
CA HIS A 67 -3.01 28.89 17.06
C HIS A 67 -4.32 29.57 17.43
N SER A 68 -5.28 29.69 16.49
CA SER A 68 -6.60 30.26 16.81
C SER A 68 -7.40 29.39 17.78
N ALA A 69 -7.33 28.07 17.64
CA ALA A 69 -7.98 27.14 18.57
C ALA A 69 -7.36 27.18 19.98
N ARG A 70 -6.04 27.42 20.09
CA ARG A 70 -5.35 27.59 21.37
C ARG A 70 -5.65 28.93 22.04
N ALA A 71 -5.80 30.00 21.26
CA ALA A 71 -6.12 31.33 21.78
C ALA A 71 -7.59 31.51 22.19
N GLY A 72 -8.46 30.57 21.81
CA GLY A 72 -9.90 30.56 22.16
C GLY A 72 -10.25 29.75 23.42
N LYS A 73 -9.26 29.31 24.21
CA LYS A 73 -9.43 28.82 25.59
C LYS A 73 -8.93 29.88 26.55
#